data_AF-A0A931HPM9-F1
#
_entry.id   AF-A0A931HPM9-F1
#
_cell.length_a   1.000
_cell.length_b   1.000
_cell.length_c   1.000
_cell.angle_alpha   90.00
_cell.angle_beta   90.00
_cell.angle_gamma   90.00
#
_symmetry.space_group_name_H-M   'P 1'
#
loop_
_entity.id
_entity.type
_entity.pdbx_description
1 polymer ?
#
loop_
_entity_poly.entity_id
_entity_poly.type
_entity_poly.pdbx_seq_one_letter_code
_entity_poly.pdbx_strand_id
1 'polypeptide(L)'
;MPFIELRDGRWVRKTEVSLRQLAPEGAGSLPNLLMRQFKTTTRFQVLDTFRYTPAVDEDDWQGAPAVENGEQLEVRAQSTSDLASIPPCLWGLIASYGGHTMPALLHDTQCAAARDVGKTDPKRARAMRRRADARFRSTLRHESDAGVVTQWIMWSTVRVFASPPYALLALLFALVLWGRVATAAVPALPGAGVAAAAFLPCLAAVFIGAGLVSREAAPPGAPGTPGKNYREAVRENLTAAMIVTLILPTILPMLLSTLLTRILLMLADVIGFVVDAICATLGRPPVSGGPEYPVIESPARAE
;
A
#
# COMPACT_ATOMS: atom_id res chain seq x y z
N MET A 1 23.16 -3.19 3.26
CA MET A 1 22.73 -3.14 4.68
C MET A 1 22.67 -1.69 5.16
N PRO A 2 21.51 -1.01 5.14
CA PRO A 2 21.46 0.44 5.23
C PRO A 2 20.66 0.96 6.43
N PHE A 3 19.89 0.11 7.10
CA PHE A 3 19.09 0.55 8.24
C PHE A 3 19.85 0.38 9.55
N ILE A 4 19.90 1.46 10.33
CA ILE A 4 20.68 1.55 11.55
C ILE A 4 19.92 2.24 12.67
N GLU A 5 20.29 1.91 13.90
CA GLU A 5 19.88 2.62 15.11
C GLU A 5 21.08 2.95 15.99
N LEU A 6 20.91 3.97 16.83
CA LEU A 6 21.92 4.32 17.83
C LEU A 6 21.61 3.54 19.11
N ARG A 7 22.48 2.59 19.45
CA ARG A 7 22.40 1.79 20.68
C ARG A 7 23.69 1.96 21.47
N ASP A 8 23.58 2.42 22.71
CA ASP A 8 24.73 2.65 23.61
C ASP A 8 25.85 3.51 22.99
N GLY A 9 25.46 4.54 22.22
CA GLY A 9 26.38 5.45 21.54
C GLY A 9 27.05 4.87 20.29
N ARG A 10 26.67 3.66 19.86
CA ARG A 10 27.17 3.01 18.64
C ARG A 10 26.04 2.81 17.64
N TRP A 11 26.35 3.00 16.36
CA TRP A 11 25.41 2.66 15.30
C TRP A 11 25.42 1.15 15.08
N VAL A 12 24.26 0.53 15.21
CA VAL A 12 24.08 -0.90 14.98
C VAL A 12 23.05 -1.12 13.89
N ARG A 13 23.22 -2.20 13.14
CA ARG A 13 22.26 -2.61 12.11
C ARG A 13 20.90 -2.89 12.75
N LYS A 14 19.85 -2.36 12.12
CA LYS A 14 18.46 -2.62 12.50
C LYS A 14 17.75 -3.41 11.41
N THR A 15 17.06 -4.47 11.80
CA THR A 15 16.28 -5.34 10.89
C THR A 15 14.80 -5.39 11.25
N GLU A 16 14.45 -5.02 12.48
CA GLU A 16 13.10 -5.06 13.01
C GLU A 16 12.76 -3.69 13.60
N VAL A 17 11.47 -3.34 13.66
CA VAL A 17 11.02 -2.06 14.24
C VAL A 17 9.84 -2.30 15.14
N SER A 18 9.88 -1.71 16.33
CA SER A 18 8.79 -1.83 17.29
C SER A 18 7.68 -0.84 16.94
N LEU A 19 6.45 -1.36 16.83
CA LEU A 19 5.26 -0.58 16.48
C LEU A 19 4.18 -0.77 17.54
N ARG A 20 3.48 0.32 17.86
CA ARG A 20 2.25 0.28 18.65
C ARG A 20 1.06 0.62 17.76
N GLN A 21 0.11 -0.29 17.64
CA GLN A 21 -1.14 0.01 16.95
C GLN A 21 -1.94 1.05 17.75
N LEU A 22 -2.33 2.14 17.11
CA LEU A 22 -3.15 3.18 17.73
C LEU A 22 -4.62 2.80 17.64
N ALA A 23 -5.38 3.15 18.68
CA ALA A 23 -6.83 3.02 18.66
C ALA A 23 -7.40 3.88 17.51
N PRO A 24 -8.41 3.40 16.78
CA PRO A 24 -9.04 4.19 15.73
C PRO A 24 -9.66 5.46 16.33
N GLU A 25 -9.33 6.63 15.77
CA GLU A 25 -9.91 7.92 16.17
C GLU A 25 -11.45 7.88 16.02
N GLY A 26 -12.20 8.26 17.07
CA GLY A 26 -13.66 8.51 16.97
C GLY A 26 -14.60 7.38 17.39
N ALA A 27 -14.20 6.51 18.33
CA ALA A 27 -14.96 5.33 18.80
C ALA A 27 -16.33 5.58 19.48
N GLY A 28 -16.91 6.79 19.42
CA GLY A 28 -18.05 7.19 20.26
C GLY A 28 -19.42 7.37 19.60
N SER A 29 -19.61 7.25 18.27
CA SER A 29 -20.93 7.50 17.66
C SER A 29 -21.33 6.52 16.54
N LEU A 30 -22.61 6.13 16.54
CA LEU A 30 -23.25 5.19 15.59
C LEU A 30 -23.04 5.50 14.09
N PRO A 31 -23.04 6.78 13.63
CA PRO A 31 -22.72 7.11 12.24
C PRO A 31 -21.28 6.75 11.84
N ASN A 32 -20.35 6.67 12.79
CA ASN A 32 -18.97 6.29 12.53
C ASN A 32 -18.78 4.80 12.28
N LEU A 33 -19.77 3.94 12.56
CA LEU A 33 -19.60 2.48 12.44
C LEU A 33 -19.56 2.00 10.97
N LEU A 34 -20.43 2.56 10.12
CA LEU A 34 -20.47 2.26 8.68
C LEU A 34 -19.32 2.94 7.92
N MET A 35 -18.91 4.14 8.31
CA MET A 35 -17.70 4.79 7.76
C MET A 35 -16.40 4.16 8.29
N ARG A 36 -16.44 3.44 9.42
CA ARG A 36 -15.29 2.77 10.05
C ARG A 36 -14.64 1.78 9.08
N GLN A 37 -15.41 0.90 8.45
CA GLN A 37 -14.82 -0.22 7.69
C GLN A 37 -14.15 0.17 6.38
N PHE A 38 -14.51 1.32 5.80
CA PHE A 38 -13.87 1.84 4.59
C PHE A 38 -12.76 2.86 4.87
N LYS A 39 -12.71 3.42 6.09
CA LYS A 39 -11.80 4.52 6.44
C LYS A 39 -10.92 4.26 7.67
N THR A 40 -10.95 3.07 8.27
CA THR A 40 -9.95 2.67 9.28
C THR A 40 -8.60 2.49 8.60
N THR A 41 -7.92 3.60 8.36
CA THR A 41 -6.47 3.60 8.21
C THR A 41 -5.94 3.13 9.56
N THR A 42 -5.51 1.87 9.63
CA THR A 42 -4.85 1.38 10.83
C THR A 42 -3.56 2.17 10.96
N ARG A 43 -3.48 2.97 12.02
CA ARG A 43 -2.30 3.80 12.29
C ARG A 43 -1.43 3.09 13.29
N PHE A 44 -0.13 3.18 13.06
CA PHE A 44 0.90 2.67 13.93
C PHE A 44 1.74 3.83 14.40
N GLN A 45 2.06 3.81 15.69
CA GLN A 45 3.08 4.65 16.27
C GLN A 45 4.39 3.89 16.26
N VAL A 46 5.42 4.51 15.68
CA VAL A 46 6.79 3.97 15.69
C VAL A 46 7.35 4.16 17.09
N LEU A 47 7.87 3.11 17.71
CA LEU A 47 8.45 3.20 19.06
C LEU A 47 9.94 3.52 19.02
N ASP A 48 10.62 3.13 17.94
CA ASP A 48 12.07 3.26 17.83
C ASP A 48 12.49 4.24 16.73
N THR A 49 13.54 5.02 16.99
CA THR A 49 14.17 5.84 15.96
C THR A 49 15.15 5.00 15.14
N PHE A 50 15.12 5.12 13.82
CA PHE A 50 16.10 4.49 12.94
C PHE A 50 16.41 5.34 11.71
N ARG A 51 17.56 5.09 11.10
CA ARG A 51 18.03 5.80 9.90
C ARG A 51 18.27 4.84 8.75
N TYR A 52 18.17 5.34 7.54
CA TYR A 52 18.59 4.67 6.31
C TYR A 52 19.83 5.35 5.75
N THR A 53 20.85 4.59 5.35
CA THR A 53 22.01 5.11 4.61
C THR A 53 22.33 4.24 3.38
N PRO A 54 22.38 4.80 2.16
CA PRO A 54 22.43 4.00 0.94
C PRO A 54 23.76 3.25 0.71
N ALA A 55 24.86 3.66 1.32
CA ALA A 55 26.14 2.96 1.28
C ALA A 55 27.10 3.70 2.22
N VAL A 56 27.48 3.06 3.31
CA VAL A 56 28.63 3.47 4.11
C VAL A 56 29.39 2.19 4.38
N ASP A 57 30.71 2.19 4.16
CA ASP A 57 31.57 1.09 4.60
C ASP A 57 31.32 0.80 6.08
N GLU A 58 31.47 -0.45 6.50
CA GLU A 58 31.15 -0.84 7.88
C GLU A 58 31.91 -0.05 8.95
N ASP A 59 32.97 0.67 8.55
CA ASP A 59 33.84 1.46 9.42
C ASP A 59 33.47 2.96 9.51
N ASP A 60 32.59 3.51 8.65
CA ASP A 60 32.32 4.97 8.54
C ASP A 60 30.91 5.40 9.00
N TRP A 61 30.22 4.56 9.79
CA TRP A 61 28.86 4.86 10.28
C TRP A 61 28.77 6.05 11.24
N GLN A 62 29.89 6.52 11.78
CA GLN A 62 29.95 7.63 12.71
C GLN A 62 29.66 8.97 12.01
N GLY A 63 28.39 9.21 11.67
CA GLY A 63 27.97 10.47 11.06
C GLY A 63 26.88 10.38 10.00
N ALA A 64 26.25 9.20 9.81
CA ALA A 64 25.21 9.03 8.80
C ALA A 64 24.15 10.15 8.86
N PRO A 65 23.98 10.94 7.78
CA PRO A 65 23.18 12.14 7.82
C PRO A 65 21.71 11.81 8.03
N ALA A 66 21.05 12.54 8.94
CA ALA A 66 19.60 12.43 9.12
C ALA A 66 18.81 12.98 7.91
N VAL A 67 19.47 13.80 7.09
CA VAL A 67 18.93 14.41 5.88
C VAL A 67 19.99 14.37 4.78
N GLU A 68 19.66 13.79 3.64
CA GLU A 68 20.54 13.76 2.45
C GLU A 68 19.84 14.46 1.30
N ASN A 69 20.49 15.43 0.64
CA ASN A 69 19.90 16.20 -0.46
C ASN A 69 18.53 16.85 -0.13
N GLY A 70 18.31 17.19 1.15
CA GLY A 70 17.05 17.74 1.66
C GLY A 70 15.95 16.69 1.91
N GLU A 71 16.30 15.41 1.92
CA GLU A 71 15.37 14.30 2.13
C GLU A 71 15.57 13.68 3.50
N GLN A 72 14.46 13.50 4.22
CA GLN A 72 14.47 12.85 5.54
C GLN A 72 14.87 11.37 5.38
N LEU A 73 15.99 11.00 6.00
CA LEU A 73 16.50 9.61 6.07
C LEU A 73 16.27 8.96 7.44
N GLU A 74 15.86 9.75 8.43
CA GLU A 74 15.55 9.32 9.78
C GLU A 74 14.05 9.19 9.98
N VAL A 75 13.61 8.00 10.41
CA VAL A 75 12.28 7.75 10.95
C VAL A 75 12.36 7.93 12.46
N ARG A 76 11.59 8.88 13.00
CA ARG A 76 11.62 9.22 14.43
C ARG A 76 10.68 8.33 15.22
N ALA A 77 11.09 7.98 16.43
CA ALA A 77 10.19 7.48 17.46
C ALA A 77 9.00 8.44 17.65
N GLN A 78 7.87 7.89 18.05
CA GLN A 78 6.57 8.55 18.20
C GLN A 78 5.93 9.06 16.90
N SER A 79 6.59 8.93 15.74
CA SER A 79 5.95 9.23 14.46
C SER A 79 4.82 8.27 14.16
N THR A 80 3.78 8.77 13.49
CA THR A 80 2.62 7.99 13.10
C THR A 80 2.69 7.65 11.62
N SER A 81 2.46 6.39 11.29
CA SER A 81 2.46 5.88 9.92
C SER A 81 1.30 4.93 9.71
N ASP A 82 0.81 4.87 8.49
CA ASP A 82 -0.17 3.89 8.01
C ASP A 82 0.52 2.73 7.27
N LEU A 83 1.84 2.59 7.41
CA LEU A 83 2.73 1.60 6.83
C LEU A 83 2.62 1.50 5.31
N ALA A 84 2.56 2.64 4.62
CA ALA A 84 2.25 2.70 3.20
C ALA A 84 1.00 1.86 2.84
N SER A 85 -0.01 1.92 3.72
CA SER A 85 -1.34 1.31 3.69
C SER A 85 -1.52 0.20 2.65
N ILE A 86 -1.22 -1.05 3.02
CA ILE A 86 -1.71 -2.21 2.28
C ILE A 86 -3.24 -2.26 2.46
N PRO A 87 -4.05 -2.16 1.38
CA PRO A 87 -5.50 -2.27 1.48
C PRO A 87 -5.92 -3.52 2.26
N PRO A 88 -6.95 -3.45 3.15
CA PRO A 88 -7.34 -4.59 3.98
C PRO A 88 -7.69 -5.88 3.20
N CYS A 89 -8.14 -5.74 1.95
CA CYS A 89 -8.40 -6.90 1.07
C CYS A 89 -7.13 -7.71 0.73
N LEU A 90 -5.93 -7.12 0.90
CA LEU A 90 -4.65 -7.77 0.68
C LEU A 90 -4.02 -8.36 1.95
N TRP A 91 -4.61 -8.14 3.14
CA TRP A 91 -4.07 -8.67 4.41
C TRP A 91 -4.11 -10.20 4.52
N GLY A 92 -4.85 -10.89 3.64
CA GLY A 92 -4.79 -12.35 3.50
C GLY A 92 -3.69 -12.85 2.57
N LEU A 93 -3.11 -11.97 1.75
CA LEU A 93 -2.07 -12.31 0.78
C LEU A 93 -0.68 -11.84 1.24
N ILE A 94 -0.63 -10.73 1.96
CA ILE A 94 0.58 -10.12 2.48
C ILE A 94 0.37 -9.88 3.97
N ALA A 95 1.31 -10.32 4.81
CA ALA A 95 1.31 -9.96 6.22
C ALA A 95 1.29 -8.44 6.37
N SER A 96 0.47 -7.92 7.29
CA SER A 96 0.34 -6.47 7.51
C SER A 96 1.64 -5.80 7.97
N TYR A 97 2.60 -6.60 8.45
CA TYR A 97 3.93 -6.20 8.87
C TYR A 97 4.95 -7.31 8.54
N GLY A 98 6.24 -6.97 8.44
CA GLY A 98 7.32 -7.90 8.14
C GLY A 98 8.53 -7.20 7.54
N GLY A 99 9.32 -7.88 6.71
CA GLY A 99 10.53 -7.31 6.10
C GLY A 99 10.34 -6.00 5.32
N HIS A 100 9.11 -5.73 4.86
CA HIS A 100 8.75 -4.51 4.13
C HIS A 100 8.39 -3.30 5.02
N THR A 101 8.24 -3.50 6.34
CA THR A 101 7.76 -2.47 7.27
C THR A 101 8.71 -1.27 7.37
N MET A 102 10.02 -1.50 7.47
CA MET A 102 11.01 -0.41 7.56
C MET A 102 11.11 0.42 6.28
N PRO A 103 11.18 -0.19 5.07
CA PRO A 103 11.01 0.54 3.81
C PRO A 103 9.75 1.40 3.76
N ALA A 104 8.61 0.87 4.22
CA ALA A 104 7.33 1.58 4.21
C ALA A 104 7.34 2.80 5.14
N LEU A 105 7.85 2.65 6.37
CA LEU A 105 8.01 3.76 7.32
C LEU A 105 8.91 4.89 6.79
N LEU A 106 10.02 4.51 6.14
CA LEU A 106 10.93 5.47 5.50
C LEU A 106 10.21 6.23 4.37
N HIS A 107 9.48 5.50 3.53
CA HIS A 107 8.69 6.08 2.44
C HIS A 107 7.64 7.05 2.97
N ASP A 108 6.86 6.68 3.99
CA ASP A 108 5.82 7.53 4.58
C ASP A 108 6.41 8.83 5.14
N THR A 109 7.56 8.75 5.80
CA THR A 109 8.28 9.90 6.35
C THR A 109 8.72 10.86 5.25
N GLN A 110 9.32 10.35 4.17
CA GLN A 110 9.73 11.16 3.01
C GLN A 110 8.53 11.75 2.27
N CYS A 111 7.46 10.99 2.23
CA CYS A 111 6.19 11.38 1.65
C CYS A 111 5.52 12.51 2.42
N ALA A 112 5.57 12.48 3.75
CA ALA A 112 5.13 13.57 4.61
C ALA A 112 5.97 14.83 4.37
N ALA A 113 7.31 14.71 4.38
CA ALA A 113 8.21 15.83 4.09
C ALA A 113 7.95 16.46 2.71
N ALA A 114 7.74 15.65 1.68
CA ALA A 114 7.40 16.14 0.35
C ALA A 114 6.02 16.83 0.31
N ARG A 115 5.05 16.37 1.10
CA ARG A 115 3.72 16.99 1.20
C ARG A 115 3.82 18.37 1.84
N ASP A 116 4.66 18.55 2.85
CA ASP A 116 4.89 19.85 3.49
C ASP A 116 5.57 20.84 2.53
N VAL A 117 6.58 20.40 1.77
CA VAL A 117 7.19 21.21 0.71
C VAL A 117 6.18 21.56 -0.38
N GLY A 118 5.23 20.66 -0.69
CA GLY A 118 4.21 20.88 -1.72
C GLY A 118 3.25 22.04 -1.43
N LYS A 119 3.17 22.50 -0.18
CA LYS A 119 2.39 23.68 0.21
C LYS A 119 2.99 24.97 -0.35
N THR A 120 4.30 25.01 -0.61
CA THR A 120 5.02 26.19 -1.11
C THR A 120 5.65 25.98 -2.49
N ASP A 121 6.18 24.78 -2.77
CA ASP A 121 6.81 24.42 -4.04
C ASP A 121 6.34 23.04 -4.54
N PRO A 122 5.27 23.01 -5.36
CA PRO A 122 4.72 21.78 -5.91
C PRO A 122 5.70 21.03 -6.84
N LYS A 123 6.60 21.72 -7.55
CA LYS A 123 7.55 21.08 -8.46
C LYS A 123 8.60 20.32 -7.67
N ARG A 124 9.17 20.95 -6.64
CA ARG A 124 10.11 20.30 -5.72
C ARG A 124 9.48 19.14 -4.97
N ALA A 125 8.24 19.29 -4.51
CA ALA A 125 7.50 18.21 -3.85
C ALA A 125 7.33 16.98 -4.75
N ARG A 126 7.00 17.17 -6.04
CA ARG A 126 6.94 16.07 -7.02
C ARG A 126 8.29 15.40 -7.22
N ALA A 127 9.39 16.17 -7.27
CA ALA A 127 10.73 15.60 -7.39
C ALA A 127 11.12 14.77 -6.15
N MET A 128 10.83 15.28 -4.95
CA MET A 128 11.04 14.55 -3.68
C MET A 128 10.22 13.26 -3.63
N ARG A 129 8.95 13.29 -4.05
CA ARG A 129 8.11 12.08 -4.14
C ARG A 129 8.69 11.03 -5.08
N ARG A 130 9.16 11.41 -6.27
CA ARG A 130 9.78 10.46 -7.22
C ARG A 130 11.03 9.80 -6.63
N ARG A 131 11.82 10.53 -5.86
CA ARG A 131 13.02 10.00 -5.21
C ARG A 131 12.66 9.10 -4.03
N ALA A 132 11.66 9.47 -3.23
CA ALA A 132 11.10 8.61 -2.19
C ALA A 132 10.60 7.27 -2.77
N ASP A 133 9.86 7.32 -3.88
CA ASP A 133 9.39 6.13 -4.59
C ASP A 133 10.55 5.26 -5.10
N ALA A 134 11.58 5.88 -5.70
CA ALA A 134 12.77 5.17 -6.18
C ALA A 134 13.54 4.51 -5.02
N ARG A 135 13.70 5.21 -3.90
CA ARG A 135 14.34 4.68 -2.69
C ARG A 135 13.50 3.57 -2.07
N PHE A 136 12.17 3.71 -2.01
CA PHE A 136 11.27 2.66 -1.54
C PHE A 136 11.42 1.39 -2.37
N ARG A 137 11.44 1.49 -3.70
CA ARG A 137 11.67 0.33 -4.58
C ARG A 137 13.05 -0.31 -4.35
N SER A 138 14.09 0.51 -4.22
CA SER A 138 15.45 0.02 -3.96
C SER A 138 15.55 -0.71 -2.62
N THR A 139 15.02 -0.11 -1.56
CA THR A 139 15.02 -0.68 -0.20
C THR A 139 14.15 -1.93 -0.09
N LEU A 140 12.99 -1.96 -0.72
CA LEU A 140 12.19 -3.18 -0.86
C LEU A 140 13.00 -4.30 -1.54
N ARG A 141 13.68 -4.01 -2.64
CA ARG A 141 14.36 -5.05 -3.42
C ARG A 141 15.61 -5.60 -2.75
N HIS A 142 16.39 -4.73 -2.12
CA HIS A 142 17.75 -5.07 -1.69
C HIS A 142 17.87 -5.29 -0.17
N GLU A 143 16.93 -4.75 0.60
CA GLU A 143 17.11 -4.58 2.06
C GLU A 143 15.92 -5.09 2.86
N SER A 144 14.84 -5.45 2.17
CA SER A 144 13.69 -6.12 2.78
C SER A 144 13.80 -7.62 2.58
N ASP A 145 13.46 -8.38 3.61
CA ASP A 145 13.28 -9.83 3.51
C ASP A 145 11.90 -10.20 2.93
N ALA A 146 11.17 -9.23 2.35
CA ALA A 146 9.87 -9.48 1.76
C ALA A 146 10.01 -10.31 0.47
N GLY A 147 9.11 -11.26 0.24
CA GLY A 147 9.08 -12.04 -1.00
C GLY A 147 8.85 -11.18 -2.24
N VAL A 148 9.33 -11.64 -3.39
CA VAL A 148 9.28 -10.92 -4.68
C VAL A 148 7.87 -10.44 -5.03
N VAL A 149 6.84 -11.27 -4.75
CA VAL A 149 5.43 -10.91 -4.99
C VAL A 149 4.99 -9.74 -4.10
N THR A 150 5.32 -9.78 -2.81
CA THR A 150 5.03 -8.69 -1.86
C THR A 150 5.71 -7.40 -2.30
N GLN A 151 6.99 -7.46 -2.68
CA GLN A 151 7.73 -6.30 -3.17
C GLN A 151 7.05 -5.68 -4.40
N TRP A 152 6.62 -6.53 -5.35
CA TRP A 152 5.91 -6.09 -6.55
C TRP A 152 4.55 -5.45 -6.23
N ILE A 153 3.75 -6.06 -5.36
CA ILE A 153 2.43 -5.54 -4.97
C ILE A 153 2.57 -4.19 -4.27
N MET A 154 3.47 -4.08 -3.29
CA MET A 154 3.68 -2.83 -2.56
C MET A 154 4.12 -1.70 -3.49
N TRP A 155 5.12 -1.96 -4.35
CA TRP A 155 5.58 -0.98 -5.33
C TRP A 155 4.45 -0.55 -6.29
N SER A 156 3.69 -1.51 -6.82
CA SER A 156 2.60 -1.23 -7.76
C SER A 156 1.50 -0.40 -7.10
N THR A 157 1.16 -0.72 -5.85
CA THR A 157 0.16 0.00 -5.05
C THR A 157 0.56 1.47 -4.88
N VAL A 158 1.78 1.74 -4.42
CA VAL A 158 2.28 3.12 -4.27
C VAL A 158 2.19 3.89 -5.59
N ARG A 159 2.57 3.27 -6.71
CA ARG A 159 2.51 3.90 -8.04
C ARG A 159 1.09 4.23 -8.51
N VAL A 160 0.15 3.31 -8.29
CA VAL A 160 -1.26 3.49 -8.71
C VAL A 160 -1.93 4.58 -7.88
N PHE A 161 -1.73 4.59 -6.56
CA PHE A 161 -2.37 5.55 -5.66
C PHE A 161 -1.68 6.93 -5.63
N ALA A 162 -0.41 7.03 -6.02
CA ALA A 162 0.29 8.32 -6.11
C ALA A 162 -0.21 9.23 -7.25
N SER A 163 -0.97 8.69 -8.21
CA SER A 163 -1.39 9.41 -9.41
C SER A 163 -2.87 9.15 -9.71
N PRO A 164 -3.74 10.17 -9.56
CA PRO A 164 -5.16 10.07 -9.88
C PRO A 164 -5.47 9.44 -11.26
N PRO A 165 -4.76 9.77 -12.36
CA PRO A 165 -5.05 9.14 -13.64
C PRO A 165 -4.70 7.65 -13.66
N TYR A 166 -3.67 7.18 -12.94
CA TYR A 166 -3.38 5.75 -12.85
C TYR A 166 -4.40 4.99 -12.01
N ALA A 167 -4.87 5.60 -10.91
CA ALA A 167 -5.96 5.03 -10.13
C ALA A 167 -7.26 4.91 -10.95
N LEU A 168 -7.62 5.96 -11.71
CA LEU A 168 -8.77 5.93 -12.62
C LEU A 168 -8.62 4.86 -13.70
N LEU A 169 -7.45 4.78 -14.33
CA LEU A 169 -7.13 3.79 -15.35
C LEU A 169 -7.23 2.36 -14.82
N ALA A 170 -6.68 2.10 -13.63
CA ALA A 170 -6.79 0.81 -12.95
C ALA A 170 -8.25 0.47 -12.61
N LEU A 171 -9.03 1.46 -12.16
CA LEU A 171 -10.47 1.30 -11.89
C LEU A 171 -11.25 0.96 -13.17
N LEU A 172 -11.03 1.69 -14.26
CA LEU A 172 -11.67 1.42 -15.55
C LEU A 172 -11.31 0.03 -16.07
N PHE A 173 -10.04 -0.37 -15.96
CA PHE A 173 -9.59 -1.70 -16.33
C PHE A 173 -10.26 -2.78 -15.48
N ALA A 174 -10.36 -2.58 -14.16
CA ALA A 174 -11.07 -3.50 -13.27
C ALA A 174 -12.55 -3.60 -13.64
N LEU A 175 -13.23 -2.47 -13.93
CA LEU A 175 -14.63 -2.43 -14.34
C LEU A 175 -14.87 -3.23 -15.63
N VAL A 176 -13.98 -3.09 -16.61
CA VAL A 176 -14.01 -3.84 -17.88
C VAL A 176 -13.83 -5.34 -17.64
N LEU A 177 -12.88 -5.72 -16.79
CA LEU A 177 -12.65 -7.12 -16.43
C LEU A 177 -13.87 -7.72 -15.73
N TRP A 178 -14.50 -6.96 -14.85
CA TRP A 178 -15.76 -7.32 -14.17
C TRP A 178 -16.93 -7.50 -15.13
N GLY A 179 -17.06 -6.61 -16.12
CA GLY A 179 -18.05 -6.74 -17.18
C GLY A 179 -17.91 -8.07 -17.92
N ARG A 180 -16.68 -8.56 -18.13
CA ARG A 180 -16.44 -9.89 -18.73
C ARG A 180 -16.86 -11.04 -17.84
N VAL A 181 -16.52 -11.00 -16.55
CA VAL A 181 -16.93 -12.05 -15.60
C VAL A 181 -18.46 -12.11 -15.50
N ALA A 182 -19.12 -10.96 -15.40
CA ALA A 182 -20.57 -10.87 -15.33
C ALA A 182 -21.25 -11.41 -16.61
N THR A 183 -20.71 -11.08 -17.80
CA THR A 183 -21.27 -11.59 -19.07
C THR A 183 -20.99 -13.06 -19.31
N ALA A 184 -19.84 -13.58 -18.88
CA ALA A 184 -19.52 -15.00 -18.96
C ALA A 184 -20.37 -15.83 -17.97
N ALA A 185 -20.68 -15.29 -16.80
CA ALA A 185 -21.50 -15.94 -15.78
C ALA A 185 -22.99 -16.01 -16.16
N VAL A 186 -23.46 -15.20 -17.11
CA VAL A 186 -24.86 -15.18 -17.57
C VAL A 186 -24.92 -15.35 -19.10
N PRO A 187 -24.66 -16.56 -19.62
CA PRO A 187 -24.60 -16.81 -21.06
C PRO A 187 -25.94 -16.64 -21.79
N ALA A 188 -27.06 -16.53 -21.06
CA ALA A 188 -28.40 -16.35 -21.60
C ALA A 188 -28.79 -14.88 -21.87
N LEU A 189 -27.95 -13.90 -21.50
CA LEU A 189 -28.25 -12.49 -21.78
C LEU A 189 -27.81 -12.12 -23.21
N PRO A 190 -28.70 -11.63 -24.08
CA PRO A 190 -28.41 -11.26 -25.48
C PRO A 190 -27.44 -10.06 -25.66
N GLY A 191 -26.69 -9.67 -24.62
CA GLY A 191 -25.76 -8.54 -24.60
C GLY A 191 -24.27 -8.89 -24.60
N ALA A 192 -23.89 -10.18 -24.61
CA ALA A 192 -22.49 -10.61 -24.53
C ALA A 192 -21.59 -10.03 -25.65
N GLY A 193 -22.15 -9.82 -26.86
CA GLY A 193 -21.45 -9.18 -27.97
C GLY A 193 -21.19 -7.68 -27.77
N VAL A 194 -22.08 -6.97 -27.07
CA VAL A 194 -21.96 -5.52 -26.81
C VAL A 194 -20.88 -5.24 -25.76
N ALA A 195 -20.76 -6.11 -24.75
CA ALA A 195 -19.69 -6.02 -23.74
C ALA A 195 -18.30 -6.31 -24.33
N ALA A 196 -18.20 -7.24 -25.30
CA ALA A 196 -16.95 -7.48 -26.04
C ALA A 196 -16.58 -6.32 -26.98
N ALA A 197 -17.57 -5.63 -27.57
CA ALA A 197 -17.32 -4.46 -28.42
C ALA A 197 -16.88 -3.21 -27.63
N ALA A 198 -17.38 -3.02 -26.40
CA ALA A 198 -16.95 -1.93 -25.51
C ALA A 198 -15.53 -2.15 -24.92
N PHE A 199 -15.00 -3.37 -25.00
CA PHE A 199 -13.69 -3.77 -24.48
C PHE A 199 -12.53 -3.13 -25.26
N LEU A 200 -12.57 -3.19 -26.60
CA LEU A 200 -11.54 -2.63 -27.48
C LEU A 200 -11.30 -1.13 -27.27
N PRO A 201 -12.32 -0.25 -27.20
CA PRO A 201 -12.11 1.18 -26.98
C PRO A 201 -11.64 1.49 -25.55
N CYS A 202 -12.06 0.74 -24.52
CA CYS A 202 -11.53 0.93 -23.17
C CYS A 202 -10.05 0.50 -23.08
N LEU A 203 -9.70 -0.65 -23.65
CA LEU A 203 -8.32 -1.11 -23.71
C LEU A 203 -7.45 -0.11 -24.49
N ALA A 204 -7.94 0.39 -25.63
CA ALA A 204 -7.29 1.43 -26.41
C ALA A 204 -7.13 2.74 -25.62
N ALA A 205 -8.15 3.18 -24.88
CA ALA A 205 -8.07 4.36 -24.02
C ALA A 205 -7.04 4.19 -22.90
N VAL A 206 -6.91 2.98 -22.34
CA VAL A 206 -5.88 2.64 -21.36
C VAL A 206 -4.47 2.74 -21.97
N PHE A 207 -4.26 2.21 -23.17
CA PHE A 207 -2.98 2.32 -23.88
C PHE A 207 -2.66 3.75 -24.31
N ILE A 208 -3.65 4.52 -24.76
CA ILE A 208 -3.50 5.93 -25.14
C ILE A 208 -3.16 6.77 -23.90
N GLY A 209 -3.88 6.58 -22.79
CA GLY A 209 -3.60 7.25 -21.52
C GLY A 209 -2.20 6.95 -21.00
N ALA A 210 -1.78 5.68 -21.02
CA ALA A 210 -0.43 5.27 -20.64
C ALA A 210 0.65 5.90 -21.55
N GLY A 211 0.38 6.00 -22.86
CA GLY A 211 1.27 6.66 -23.82
C GLY A 211 1.38 8.18 -23.62
N LEU A 212 0.27 8.86 -23.35
CA LEU A 212 0.24 10.31 -23.11
C LEU A 212 0.97 10.68 -21.80
N VAL A 213 0.76 9.94 -20.72
CA VAL A 213 1.47 10.20 -19.45
C VAL A 213 2.96 9.87 -19.56
N SER A 214 3.33 8.87 -20.36
CA SER A 214 4.74 8.56 -20.65
C SER A 214 5.44 9.70 -21.42
N ARG A 215 4.69 10.48 -22.21
CA ARG A 215 5.22 11.69 -22.88
C ARG A 215 5.45 12.84 -21.91
N GLU A 216 4.60 13.01 -20.90
CA GLU A 216 4.77 14.03 -19.86
C GLU A 216 5.91 13.71 -18.87
N ALA A 217 6.27 12.43 -18.73
CA ALA A 217 7.35 12.01 -17.84
C ALA A 217 8.76 12.35 -18.37
N ALA A 218 8.90 12.70 -19.65
CA ALA A 218 10.18 13.12 -20.23
C ALA A 218 10.48 14.58 -19.81
N PRO A 219 11.56 14.85 -19.05
CA PRO A 219 11.91 16.21 -18.69
C PRO A 219 12.25 17.01 -19.97
N PRO A 220 11.68 18.21 -20.17
CA PRO A 220 12.04 19.06 -21.29
C PRO A 220 13.49 19.51 -21.10
N GLY A 221 14.41 18.98 -21.93
CA GLY A 221 15.78 19.49 -22.03
C GLY A 221 16.94 18.51 -21.83
N ALA A 222 16.72 17.19 -21.73
CA ALA A 222 17.85 16.24 -21.73
C ALA A 222 18.36 15.99 -23.18
N PRO A 223 19.57 16.46 -23.56
CA PRO A 223 20.10 16.25 -24.90
C PRO A 223 20.69 14.85 -25.04
N GLY A 224 20.27 14.11 -26.08
CA GLY A 224 20.99 12.92 -26.54
C GLY A 224 20.58 11.59 -25.92
N THR A 225 19.39 11.08 -26.28
CA THR A 225 19.14 9.73 -26.85
C THR A 225 17.62 9.43 -26.84
N PRO A 226 16.87 9.86 -27.86
CA PRO A 226 15.40 9.74 -27.86
C PRO A 226 14.84 8.31 -28.08
N GLY A 227 15.68 7.28 -28.22
CA GLY A 227 15.23 6.00 -28.80
C GLY A 227 15.16 4.79 -27.87
N LYS A 228 16.14 4.61 -26.96
CA LYS A 228 16.29 3.35 -26.21
C LYS A 228 15.36 3.25 -25.01
N ASN A 229 15.25 4.32 -24.22
CA ASN A 229 14.46 4.33 -22.98
C ASN A 229 12.95 4.20 -23.24
N TYR A 230 12.45 4.69 -24.38
CA TYR A 230 11.03 4.58 -24.72
C TYR A 230 10.64 3.13 -25.01
N ARG A 231 11.47 2.38 -25.75
CA ARG A 231 11.20 0.96 -26.06
C ARG A 231 11.27 0.10 -24.80
N GLU A 232 12.20 0.37 -23.90
CA GLU A 232 12.30 -0.33 -22.62
C GLU A 232 11.12 0.01 -21.69
N ALA A 233 10.74 1.28 -21.56
CA ALA A 233 9.56 1.67 -20.79
C ALA A 233 8.26 1.08 -21.36
N VAL A 234 8.11 1.06 -22.69
CA VAL A 234 6.98 0.40 -23.36
C VAL A 234 7.01 -1.10 -23.09
N ARG A 235 8.16 -1.76 -23.18
CA ARG A 235 8.30 -3.20 -22.90
C ARG A 235 7.95 -3.52 -21.45
N GLU A 236 8.46 -2.76 -20.49
CA GLU A 236 8.16 -2.95 -19.07
C GLU A 236 6.67 -2.76 -18.77
N ASN A 237 6.06 -1.72 -19.35
CA ASN A 237 4.62 -1.48 -19.22
C ASN A 237 3.78 -2.58 -19.89
N LEU A 238 4.20 -3.09 -21.06
CA LEU A 238 3.51 -4.18 -21.76
C LEU A 238 3.61 -5.48 -20.96
N THR A 239 4.77 -5.76 -20.38
CA THR A 239 5.01 -6.95 -19.54
C THR A 239 4.15 -6.86 -18.28
N ALA A 240 4.12 -5.71 -17.62
CA ALA A 240 3.25 -5.48 -16.46
C ALA A 240 1.76 -5.61 -16.82
N ALA A 241 1.33 -5.03 -17.94
CA ALA A 241 -0.05 -5.13 -18.40
C ALA A 241 -0.44 -6.58 -18.73
N MET A 242 0.46 -7.34 -19.36
CA MET A 242 0.21 -8.73 -19.72
C MET A 242 0.15 -9.64 -18.48
N ILE A 243 1.05 -9.44 -17.52
CA ILE A 243 1.02 -10.13 -16.21
C ILE A 243 -0.30 -9.81 -15.49
N VAL A 244 -0.70 -8.54 -15.41
CA VAL A 244 -1.99 -8.16 -14.81
C VAL A 244 -3.15 -8.82 -15.57
N THR A 245 -3.14 -8.81 -16.90
CA THR A 245 -4.23 -9.39 -17.70
C THR A 245 -4.34 -10.91 -17.56
N LEU A 246 -3.22 -11.61 -17.35
CA LEU A 246 -3.19 -13.07 -17.19
C LEU A 246 -3.43 -13.53 -15.76
N ILE A 247 -2.89 -12.82 -14.78
CA ILE A 247 -2.93 -13.21 -13.37
C ILE A 247 -4.20 -12.70 -12.68
N LEU A 248 -4.65 -11.48 -13.02
CA LEU A 248 -5.81 -10.88 -12.36
C LEU A 248 -7.10 -11.70 -12.50
N PRO A 249 -7.45 -12.30 -13.66
CA PRO A 249 -8.65 -13.15 -13.77
C PRO A 249 -8.63 -14.36 -12.83
N THR A 250 -7.45 -14.84 -12.45
CA THR A 250 -7.25 -16.00 -11.59
C THR A 250 -7.23 -15.62 -10.11
N ILE A 251 -6.56 -14.52 -9.75
CA ILE A 251 -6.48 -14.02 -8.37
C ILE A 251 -7.78 -13.29 -7.96
N LEU A 252 -8.47 -12.64 -8.90
CA LEU A 252 -9.67 -11.86 -8.62
C LEU A 252 -10.83 -12.67 -8.00
N PRO A 253 -11.22 -13.86 -8.47
CA PRO A 253 -12.26 -14.66 -7.81
C PRO A 253 -11.86 -15.08 -6.40
N MET A 254 -10.56 -15.30 -6.13
CA MET A 254 -10.04 -15.57 -4.78
C MET A 254 -10.09 -14.33 -3.88
N LEU A 255 -9.73 -13.14 -4.40
CA LEU A 255 -9.90 -11.88 -3.68
C LEU A 255 -11.38 -11.59 -3.40
N LEU A 256 -12.26 -11.90 -4.35
CA LEU A 256 -13.70 -11.76 -4.25
C LEU A 256 -14.33 -12.68 -3.24
N SER A 257 -13.97 -13.95 -3.24
CA SER A 257 -14.45 -14.91 -2.23
C SER A 257 -14.00 -14.48 -0.84
N THR A 258 -12.76 -13.99 -0.72
CA THR A 258 -12.23 -13.44 0.53
C THR A 258 -13.00 -12.20 0.97
N LEU A 259 -13.28 -11.27 0.06
CA LEU A 259 -14.06 -10.06 0.34
C LEU A 259 -15.50 -10.40 0.73
N LEU A 260 -16.14 -11.31 0.01
CA LEU A 260 -17.51 -11.78 0.30
C LEU A 260 -17.58 -12.44 1.67
N THR A 261 -16.61 -13.31 1.99
CA THR A 261 -16.52 -13.96 3.31
C THR A 261 -16.38 -12.91 4.41
N ARG A 262 -15.54 -11.88 4.21
CA ARG A 262 -15.39 -10.76 5.15
C ARG A 262 -16.70 -9.97 5.33
N ILE A 263 -17.46 -9.74 4.26
CA ILE A 263 -18.77 -9.08 4.31
C ILE A 263 -19.79 -9.92 5.08
N LEU A 264 -19.80 -11.24 4.87
CA LEU A 264 -20.71 -12.13 5.59
C LEU A 264 -20.40 -12.20 7.09
N LEU A 265 -19.11 -12.28 7.45
CA LEU A 265 -18.69 -12.21 8.86
C LEU A 265 -19.06 -10.87 9.49
N MET A 266 -18.88 -9.77 8.76
CA MET A 266 -19.32 -8.44 9.19
C MET A 266 -20.82 -8.37 9.44
N LEU A 267 -21.65 -8.96 8.57
CA LEU A 267 -23.10 -9.01 8.78
C LEU A 267 -23.44 -9.82 10.04
N ALA A 268 -22.74 -10.92 10.28
CA ALA A 268 -22.94 -11.73 11.49
C ALA A 268 -22.60 -10.93 12.77
N ASP A 269 -21.49 -10.18 12.78
CA ASP A 269 -21.12 -9.33 13.92
C ASP A 269 -22.15 -8.22 14.17
N VAL A 270 -22.66 -7.58 13.11
CA VAL A 270 -23.71 -6.55 13.22
C VAL A 270 -25.01 -7.15 13.77
N ILE A 271 -25.40 -8.33 13.31
CA ILE A 271 -26.58 -9.04 13.84
C ILE A 271 -26.37 -9.36 15.31
N GLY A 272 -25.20 -9.87 15.70
CA GLY A 272 -24.85 -10.13 17.10
C GLY A 272 -24.99 -8.89 17.98
N PHE A 273 -24.43 -7.76 17.51
CA PHE A 273 -24.54 -6.48 18.22
C PHE A 273 -25.99 -6.00 18.38
N VAL A 274 -26.81 -6.11 17.33
CA VAL A 274 -28.24 -5.72 17.39
C VAL A 274 -29.00 -6.62 18.36
N VAL A 275 -28.72 -7.93 18.36
CA VAL A 275 -29.33 -8.90 19.30
C VAL A 275 -28.94 -8.56 20.74
N ASP A 276 -27.67 -8.27 21.01
CA ASP A 276 -27.20 -7.89 22.34
C ASP A 276 -27.81 -6.56 22.81
N ALA A 277 -27.94 -5.58 21.92
CA ALA A 277 -28.61 -4.31 22.22
C ALA A 277 -30.09 -4.51 22.57
N ILE A 278 -30.81 -5.34 21.80
CA ILE A 278 -32.21 -5.68 22.09
C ILE A 278 -32.31 -6.42 23.44
N CYS A 279 -31.44 -7.40 23.69
CA CYS A 279 -31.41 -8.14 24.96
C CYS A 279 -31.15 -7.21 26.16
N ALA A 280 -30.23 -6.25 26.03
CA ALA A 280 -29.97 -5.25 27.05
C ALA A 280 -31.21 -4.37 27.32
N THR A 281 -31.93 -3.94 26.28
CA THR A 281 -33.20 -3.18 26.46
C THR A 281 -34.30 -4.00 27.13
N LEU A 282 -34.24 -5.34 27.02
CA LEU A 282 -35.17 -6.27 27.64
C LEU A 282 -34.71 -6.78 29.01
N GLY A 283 -33.58 -6.28 29.55
CA GLY A 283 -33.04 -6.71 30.84
C GLY A 283 -32.48 -8.13 30.85
N ARG A 284 -32.13 -8.69 29.69
CA ARG A 284 -31.46 -10.00 29.59
C ARG A 284 -29.93 -9.82 29.55
N PRO A 285 -29.17 -10.73 30.17
CA PRO A 285 -27.71 -10.72 30.03
C PRO A 285 -27.30 -10.89 28.55
N PRO A 286 -26.19 -10.27 28.12
CA PRO A 286 -25.71 -10.38 26.74
C PRO A 286 -25.44 -11.84 26.36
N VAL A 287 -25.75 -12.20 25.12
CA VAL A 287 -25.62 -13.57 24.61
C VAL A 287 -24.18 -13.85 24.18
N SER A 288 -23.45 -12.82 23.77
CA SER A 288 -22.02 -12.91 23.52
C SER A 288 -21.24 -12.73 24.84
N GLY A 289 -20.68 -13.82 25.37
CA GLY A 289 -19.53 -13.71 26.26
C GLY A 289 -18.39 -13.11 25.44
N GLY A 290 -18.21 -11.79 25.52
CA GLY A 290 -17.18 -11.10 24.75
C GLY A 290 -15.82 -11.75 24.95
N PRO A 291 -14.99 -11.90 23.91
CA PRO A 291 -13.70 -12.55 24.03
C PRO A 291 -12.84 -11.76 25.03
N GLU A 292 -12.39 -12.41 26.11
CA GLU A 292 -11.23 -11.94 26.86
C GLU A 292 -10.08 -11.87 25.86
N TYR A 293 -9.69 -10.65 25.46
CA TYR A 293 -8.54 -10.49 24.58
C TYR A 293 -7.30 -10.91 25.37
N PRO A 294 -6.59 -11.98 24.96
CA PRO A 294 -5.36 -12.35 25.62
C PRO A 294 -4.36 -11.20 25.41
N VAL A 295 -3.70 -10.79 26.49
CA VAL A 295 -2.52 -9.95 26.41
C VAL A 295 -1.48 -10.75 25.62
N ILE A 296 -1.23 -10.36 24.37
CA ILE A 296 -0.21 -10.98 23.54
C ILE A 296 1.14 -10.45 24.02
N GLU A 297 1.72 -11.12 25.01
CA GLU A 297 3.15 -10.99 25.29
C GLU A 297 3.91 -11.57 24.09
N SER A 298 4.73 -10.74 23.44
CA SER A 298 5.61 -11.18 22.36
C SER A 298 6.52 -12.28 22.91
N PRO A 299 6.63 -13.46 22.26
CA PRO A 299 7.55 -14.48 22.72
C PRO A 299 8.96 -13.89 22.67
N ALA A 300 9.57 -13.73 23.84
CA ALA A 300 10.99 -13.47 23.96
C ALA A 300 11.70 -14.61 23.20
N ARG A 301 12.53 -14.27 22.22
CA ARG A 301 13.41 -15.25 21.59
C ARG A 301 14.27 -15.85 22.70
N ALA A 302 14.18 -17.17 22.87
CA ALA A 302 15.16 -17.90 23.63
C ALA A 302 16.53 -17.63 22.97
N GLU A 303 17.46 -17.08 23.76
CA GLU A 303 18.86 -16.87 23.40
C GLU A 303 19.59 -18.19 23.14
#